data_AF-A0AA39IV00-F1
#
_entry.id   AF-A0AA39IV00-F1
#
_cell.length_a   1.000
_cell.length_b   1.000
_cell.length_c   1.000
_cell.angle_alpha   90.00
_cell.angle_beta   90.00
_cell.angle_gamma   90.00
#
_symmetry.space_group_name_H-M   'P 1'
#
loop_
_entity.id
_entity.type
_entity.pdbx_description
1 polymer ?
#
loop_
_entity_poly.entity_id
_entity_poly.type
_entity_poly.pdbx_seq_one_letter_code
_entity_poly.pdbx_strand_id
1 'polypeptide(L)'
;LSAKDLHEPHCYLHELSEYDHVHRILWLCTVHILRNILKAKVSEEVKQLMRSLICITHNNFDLAVHNIQRLGETAGTNWVQDKIQSKFAFEAMCWEKSKIPLDIWKAGNSSTNLAEGLHADVNCEGIQCSLVGGIRRTQHFDM
;
A
#
# COMPACT_ATOMS: atom_id res chain seq x y z
N LEU A 1 -0.76 -2.52 -29.90
CA LEU A 1 -2.14 -2.47 -29.36
C LEU A 1 -2.05 -1.93 -27.96
N SER A 2 -2.68 -0.80 -27.64
CA SER A 2 -2.66 -0.29 -26.27
C SER A 2 -3.52 -1.17 -25.38
N ALA A 3 -2.92 -1.71 -24.32
CA ALA A 3 -3.64 -2.45 -23.29
C ALA A 3 -4.57 -1.49 -22.52
N LYS A 4 -5.74 -2.00 -22.14
CA LYS A 4 -6.72 -1.30 -21.29
C LYS A 4 -6.44 -1.56 -19.82
N ASP A 5 -6.79 -0.60 -18.97
CA ASP A 5 -6.75 -0.81 -17.52
C ASP A 5 -7.82 -1.83 -17.09
N LEU A 6 -7.46 -2.74 -16.18
CA LEU A 6 -8.35 -3.83 -15.74
C LEU A 6 -9.40 -3.37 -14.72
N HIS A 7 -9.14 -2.26 -14.02
CA HIS A 7 -10.02 -1.69 -13.00
C HIS A 7 -10.93 -0.58 -13.57
N GLU A 8 -10.40 0.21 -14.51
CA GLU A 8 -11.07 1.28 -15.25
C GLU A 8 -10.99 0.97 -16.76
N PRO A 9 -11.81 0.05 -17.31
CA PRO A 9 -11.70 -0.41 -18.72
C PRO A 9 -11.93 0.65 -19.81
N HIS A 10 -12.31 1.85 -19.39
CA HIS A 10 -12.47 3.03 -20.23
C HIS A 10 -11.16 3.79 -20.43
N CYS A 11 -10.13 3.51 -19.62
CA CYS A 11 -8.79 4.09 -19.72
C CYS A 11 -7.82 3.09 -20.35
N TYR A 12 -6.86 3.61 -21.10
CA TYR A 12 -5.70 2.86 -21.56
C TYR A 12 -4.55 2.96 -20.56
N LEU A 13 -3.72 1.90 -20.47
CA LEU A 13 -2.60 1.90 -19.53
C LEU A 13 -1.62 3.06 -19.75
N HIS A 14 -1.40 3.50 -20.99
CA HIS A 14 -0.49 4.62 -21.27
C HIS A 14 -1.07 6.00 -20.90
N GLU A 15 -2.37 6.08 -20.60
CA GLU A 15 -3.03 7.33 -20.17
C GLU A 15 -2.96 7.51 -18.64
N LEU A 16 -2.53 6.48 -17.92
CA LEU A 16 -2.39 6.51 -16.47
C LEU A 16 -1.18 7.35 -16.07
N SER A 17 -1.35 8.13 -15.00
CA SER A 17 -0.20 8.76 -14.36
C SER A 17 0.71 7.72 -13.69
N GLU A 18 1.93 8.11 -13.34
CA GLU A 18 2.82 7.24 -12.59
C GLU A 18 2.21 6.83 -11.24
N TYR A 19 1.51 7.75 -10.58
CA TYR A 19 0.79 7.48 -9.33
C TYR A 19 -0.34 6.48 -9.56
N ASP A 20 -1.05 6.61 -10.68
CA ASP A 20 -2.07 5.66 -11.05
C ASP A 20 -1.50 4.25 -11.19
N HIS A 21 -0.41 4.09 -11.93
CA HIS A 21 0.27 2.81 -12.05
C HIS A 21 0.65 2.22 -10.69
N VAL A 22 1.16 3.01 -9.74
CA VAL A 22 1.45 2.54 -8.37
C VAL A 22 0.19 1.95 -7.71
N HIS A 23 -0.97 2.60 -7.82
CA HIS A 23 -2.22 2.08 -7.27
C HIS A 23 -2.70 0.77 -7.91
N ARG A 24 -2.23 0.42 -9.12
CA ARG A 24 -2.57 -0.84 -9.82
C ARG A 24 -1.60 -1.99 -9.48
N ILE A 25 -0.45 -1.72 -8.86
CA ILE A 25 0.61 -2.72 -8.66
C ILE A 25 1.15 -2.82 -7.23
N LEU A 26 0.82 -1.88 -6.34
CA LEU A 26 1.41 -1.88 -5.01
C LEU A 26 0.64 -2.78 -4.05
N TRP A 27 1.37 -3.75 -3.49
CA TRP A 27 1.00 -4.46 -2.27
C TRP A 27 2.04 -4.19 -1.20
N LEU A 28 1.59 -4.03 0.05
CA LEU A 28 2.50 -4.03 1.18
C LEU A 28 2.62 -5.44 1.76
N CYS A 29 3.84 -5.81 2.13
CA CYS A 29 4.09 -7.07 2.83
C CYS A 29 3.37 -7.05 4.19
N THR A 30 2.37 -7.93 4.34
CA THR A 30 1.58 -8.02 5.57
C THR A 30 2.46 -8.35 6.77
N VAL A 31 3.52 -9.14 6.58
CA VAL A 31 4.48 -9.47 7.65
C VAL A 31 5.19 -8.21 8.17
N HIS A 32 5.62 -7.29 7.29
CA HIS A 32 6.27 -6.04 7.70
C HIS A 32 5.31 -5.11 8.41
N ILE A 33 4.09 -4.98 7.90
CA ILE A 33 3.04 -4.16 8.53
C ILE A 33 2.77 -4.70 9.95
N LEU A 34 2.56 -6.01 10.10
CA LEU A 34 2.29 -6.62 11.40
C LEU A 34 3.47 -6.48 12.36
N ARG A 35 4.72 -6.62 11.89
CA ARG A 35 5.93 -6.35 12.69
C ARG A 35 6.00 -4.89 13.13
N ASN A 36 5.64 -3.94 12.27
CA ASN A 36 5.61 -2.51 12.59
C ASN A 36 4.53 -2.19 13.64
N ILE A 37 3.31 -2.72 13.47
CA ILE A 37 2.21 -2.60 14.44
C ILE A 37 2.61 -3.16 15.80
N LEU A 38 3.29 -4.32 15.83
CA LEU A 38 3.74 -4.92 17.09
C LEU A 38 4.69 -3.99 17.86
N LYS A 39 5.60 -3.30 17.15
CA LYS A 39 6.57 -2.34 17.70
C LYS A 39 5.97 -0.98 18.04
N ALA A 40 4.76 -0.68 17.57
CA ALA A 40 4.12 0.61 17.83
C ALA A 40 3.89 0.83 19.33
N LYS A 41 4.19 2.04 19.81
CA LYS A 41 4.07 2.45 21.21
C LYS A 41 2.63 2.91 21.52
N VAL A 42 1.68 2.00 21.32
CA VAL A 42 0.24 2.22 21.54
C VAL A 42 -0.36 1.01 22.28
N SER A 43 -1.57 1.18 22.84
CA SER A 43 -2.27 0.09 23.52
C SER A 43 -2.62 -1.06 22.57
N GLU A 44 -2.88 -2.25 23.11
CA GLU A 44 -3.27 -3.40 22.27
C GLU A 44 -4.61 -3.18 21.56
N GLU A 45 -5.52 -2.42 22.17
CA GLU A 45 -6.78 -1.98 21.54
C GLU A 45 -6.49 -1.20 20.24
N VAL A 46 -5.56 -0.24 20.30
CA VAL A 46 -5.15 0.53 19.11
C VAL A 46 -4.46 -0.36 18.09
N LYS A 47 -3.61 -1.30 18.51
CA LYS A 47 -2.99 -2.26 17.60
C LYS A 47 -4.04 -3.13 16.91
N GLN A 48 -5.11 -3.51 17.60
CA GLN A 48 -6.20 -4.28 17.01
C GLN A 48 -6.93 -3.49 15.93
N LEU A 49 -7.16 -2.18 16.15
CA LEU A 49 -7.68 -1.28 15.11
C LEU A 49 -6.69 -1.15 13.93
N MET A 50 -5.39 -1.01 14.19
CA MET A 50 -4.39 -0.96 13.11
C MET A 50 -4.40 -2.24 12.26
N ARG A 51 -4.54 -3.42 12.88
CA ARG A 51 -4.63 -4.71 12.18
C ARG A 51 -5.92 -4.85 11.41
N SER A 52 -7.03 -4.29 11.90
CA SER A 52 -8.33 -4.40 11.20
C SER A 52 -8.31 -3.74 9.83
N LEU A 53 -7.48 -2.71 9.63
CA LEU A 53 -7.31 -2.03 8.35
C LEU A 53 -6.69 -2.93 7.26
N ILE A 54 -6.10 -4.08 7.63
CA ILE A 54 -5.57 -5.07 6.69
C ILE A 54 -6.70 -6.02 6.30
N CYS A 55 -7.38 -5.76 5.18
CA CYS A 55 -8.62 -6.49 4.85
C CYS A 55 -8.99 -6.41 3.36
N ILE A 56 -9.99 -7.21 2.95
CA ILE A 56 -10.59 -7.08 1.61
C ILE A 56 -11.56 -5.89 1.61
N THR A 57 -12.50 -5.88 2.54
CA THR A 57 -13.47 -4.80 2.76
C THR A 57 -13.50 -4.40 4.22
N HIS A 58 -13.76 -3.13 4.51
CA HIS A 58 -13.79 -2.60 5.87
C HIS A 58 -15.08 -1.81 6.13
N ASN A 59 -15.93 -2.32 7.02
CA ASN A 59 -17.24 -1.74 7.30
C ASN A 59 -17.21 -0.25 7.71
N ASN A 60 -16.17 0.19 8.43
CA ASN A 60 -16.03 1.59 8.87
C ASN A 60 -14.55 2.02 8.89
N PHE A 61 -13.91 2.09 7.72
CA PHE A 61 -12.47 2.38 7.61
C PHE A 61 -12.08 3.70 8.28
N ASP A 62 -12.80 4.77 7.96
CA ASP A 62 -12.53 6.12 8.48
C ASP A 62 -12.71 6.20 10.00
N LEU A 63 -13.69 5.49 10.55
CA LEU A 63 -13.90 5.42 11.99
C LEU A 63 -12.74 4.70 12.70
N ALA A 64 -12.22 3.63 12.11
CA ALA A 64 -11.06 2.92 12.64
C ALA A 64 -9.82 3.82 12.62
N VAL A 65 -9.58 4.54 11.51
CA VAL A 65 -8.50 5.54 11.40
C VAL A 65 -8.65 6.62 12.48
N HIS A 66 -9.83 7.21 12.61
CA HIS A 66 -10.11 8.21 13.63
C HIS A 66 -9.87 7.68 15.05
N ASN A 67 -10.32 6.46 15.34
CA ASN A 67 -10.10 5.84 16.65
C ASN A 67 -8.63 5.53 16.92
N ILE A 68 -7.83 5.18 15.91
CA ILE A 68 -6.37 5.02 16.07
C ILE A 68 -5.72 6.34 16.46
N GLN A 69 -6.11 7.46 15.84
CA GLN A 69 -5.57 8.78 16.17
C GLN A 69 -6.00 9.21 17.59
N ARG A 70 -7.28 9.02 17.92
CA ARG A 70 -7.86 9.41 19.20
C ARG A 70 -7.31 8.60 20.38
N LEU A 71 -7.27 7.27 20.25
CA LEU A 71 -6.87 6.35 21.34
C LEU A 71 -5.35 6.13 21.39
N GLY A 72 -4.67 6.22 20.25
CA GLY A 72 -3.22 6.06 20.15
C GLY A 72 -2.43 7.36 20.38
N GLU A 73 -3.13 8.48 20.59
CA GLU A 73 -2.56 9.81 20.82
C GLU A 73 -1.51 10.17 19.74
N THR A 74 -0.35 10.69 20.17
CA THR A 74 0.75 11.07 19.26
C THR A 74 1.27 9.88 18.46
N ALA A 75 1.42 8.71 19.08
CA ALA A 75 1.98 7.53 18.40
C ALA A 75 1.03 6.97 17.34
N GLY A 76 -0.27 6.91 17.65
CA GLY A 76 -1.31 6.51 16.69
C GLY A 76 -1.48 7.53 15.57
N THR A 77 -1.47 8.83 15.91
CA THR A 77 -1.54 9.91 14.93
C THR A 77 -0.37 9.88 13.96
N ASN A 78 0.86 9.75 14.46
CA ASN A 78 2.05 9.64 13.62
C ASN A 78 1.99 8.42 12.70
N TRP A 79 1.50 7.28 13.21
CA TRP A 79 1.33 6.08 12.40
C TRP A 79 0.32 6.28 11.27
N VAL A 80 -0.80 6.96 11.52
CA VAL A 80 -1.80 7.29 10.49
C VAL A 80 -1.24 8.28 9.48
N GLN A 81 -0.56 9.34 9.94
CA GLN A 81 0.03 10.34 9.06
C GLN A 81 1.10 9.73 8.15
N ASP A 82 1.90 8.79 8.64
CA ASP A 82 2.85 8.03 7.82
C ASP A 82 2.16 7.28 6.66
N LYS A 83 0.99 6.67 6.91
CA LYS A 83 0.20 6.01 5.84
C LYS A 83 -0.36 7.03 4.85
N ILE A 84 -0.93 8.14 5.33
CA ILE A 84 -1.47 9.20 4.47
C ILE A 84 -0.36 9.82 3.59
N GLN A 85 0.80 10.14 4.18
CA GLN A 85 1.92 10.76 3.47
C GLN A 85 2.49 9.86 2.37
N SER A 86 2.46 8.54 2.57
CA SER A 86 2.84 7.58 1.54
C SER A 86 1.92 7.61 0.31
N LYS A 87 0.71 8.14 0.42
CA LYS A 87 -0.37 8.16 -0.61
C LYS A 87 -0.90 6.80 -1.08
N PHE A 88 -0.28 5.69 -0.67
CA PHE A 88 -0.62 4.37 -1.19
C PHE A 88 -0.75 3.30 -0.11
N ALA A 89 -0.30 3.56 1.13
CA ALA A 89 -0.22 2.49 2.13
C ALA A 89 -1.60 1.96 2.56
N PHE A 90 -2.62 2.81 2.63
CA PHE A 90 -3.97 2.34 2.98
C PHE A 90 -4.60 1.54 1.85
N GLU A 91 -4.41 1.97 0.60
CA GLU A 91 -4.79 1.26 -0.61
C GLU A 91 -4.05 -0.08 -0.71
N ALA A 92 -2.79 -0.11 -0.26
CA ALA A 92 -1.98 -1.31 -0.26
C ALA A 92 -2.30 -2.28 0.91
N MET A 93 -3.02 -1.82 1.93
CA MET A 93 -3.47 -2.61 3.08
C MET A 93 -4.90 -3.13 2.91
N CYS A 94 -5.74 -2.41 2.16
CA CYS A 94 -7.17 -2.64 2.08
C CYS A 94 -7.61 -2.70 0.61
N TRP A 95 -8.07 -3.88 0.16
CA TRP A 95 -8.38 -4.10 -1.26
C TRP A 95 -9.46 -3.14 -1.79
N GLU A 96 -10.53 -2.90 -1.05
CA GLU A 96 -11.60 -1.98 -1.49
C GLU A 96 -11.11 -0.54 -1.74
N LYS A 97 -9.93 -0.20 -1.20
CA LYS A 97 -9.26 1.09 -1.42
C LYS A 97 -8.26 1.00 -2.57
N SER A 98 -7.82 -0.19 -2.95
CA SER A 98 -6.90 -0.41 -4.05
C SER A 98 -7.62 -0.34 -5.40
N LYS A 99 -6.86 -0.09 -6.47
CA LYS A 99 -7.35 -0.14 -7.85
C LYS A 99 -6.95 -1.44 -8.55
N ILE A 100 -6.79 -2.51 -7.78
CA ILE A 100 -6.34 -3.80 -8.30
C ILE A 100 -7.53 -4.76 -8.37
N PRO A 101 -7.72 -5.50 -9.49
CA PRO A 101 -8.71 -6.58 -9.56
C PRO A 101 -8.55 -7.59 -8.41
N LEU A 102 -9.66 -8.04 -7.82
CA LEU A 102 -9.66 -8.85 -6.59
C LEU A 102 -8.92 -10.19 -6.75
N ASP A 103 -9.06 -10.83 -7.90
CA ASP A 103 -8.39 -12.07 -8.25
C ASP A 103 -6.86 -11.88 -8.29
N ILE A 104 -6.40 -10.78 -8.89
CA ILE A 104 -4.99 -10.39 -8.90
C ILE A 104 -4.53 -10.05 -7.48
N TRP A 105 -5.35 -9.31 -6.71
CA TRP A 105 -5.05 -8.96 -5.33
C TRP A 105 -4.87 -10.18 -4.43
N LYS A 106 -5.75 -11.17 -4.56
CA LYS A 106 -5.68 -12.44 -3.81
C LYS A 106 -4.53 -13.34 -4.27
N ALA A 107 -4.13 -13.27 -5.55
CA ALA A 107 -2.98 -13.99 -6.07
C ALA A 107 -1.65 -13.39 -5.60
N GLY A 108 -1.64 -12.11 -5.21
CA GLY A 108 -0.49 -11.44 -4.63
C GLY A 108 -0.01 -12.14 -3.36
N ASN A 109 1.24 -12.60 -3.36
CA ASN A 109 1.81 -13.25 -2.19
C ASN A 109 2.21 -12.20 -1.14
N SER A 110 1.29 -11.84 -0.26
CA SER A 110 1.52 -10.86 0.81
C SER A 110 2.42 -11.37 1.95
N SER A 111 3.03 -12.56 1.80
CA SER A 111 3.62 -13.33 2.91
C SER A 111 5.07 -13.82 2.74
N THR A 112 5.71 -13.70 1.57
CA THR A 112 7.02 -14.35 1.35
C THR A 112 8.22 -13.42 1.44
N ASN A 113 9.22 -13.87 2.21
CA ASN A 113 10.59 -13.35 2.30
C ASN A 113 11.29 -13.17 0.92
N LEU A 114 10.77 -13.71 -0.19
CA LEU A 114 11.31 -13.49 -1.52
C LEU A 114 11.01 -12.07 -2.04
N ALA A 115 9.83 -11.54 -1.71
CA ALA A 115 9.52 -10.12 -1.91
C ALA A 115 10.34 -9.24 -0.97
N GLU A 116 10.73 -9.75 0.21
CA GLU A 116 11.62 -9.06 1.15
C GLU A 116 13.03 -8.87 0.58
N GLY A 117 13.54 -9.81 -0.24
CA GLY A 117 14.79 -9.62 -0.99
C GLY A 117 14.68 -8.48 -1.99
N LEU A 118 13.64 -8.46 -2.82
CA LEU A 118 13.39 -7.38 -3.80
C LEU A 118 13.10 -6.03 -3.12
N HIS A 119 12.38 -6.00 -2.01
CA HIS A 119 12.14 -4.78 -1.22
C HIS A 119 13.38 -4.32 -0.46
N ALA A 120 14.19 -5.25 0.05
CA ALA A 120 15.46 -4.94 0.69
C ALA A 120 16.45 -4.42 -0.34
N ASP A 121 16.50 -4.99 -1.55
CA ASP A 121 17.35 -4.50 -2.63
C ASP A 121 16.91 -3.10 -3.09
N VAL A 122 15.60 -2.85 -3.28
CA VAL A 122 15.08 -1.50 -3.58
C VAL A 122 15.35 -0.49 -2.46
N ASN A 123 15.28 -0.91 -1.19
CA ASN A 123 15.60 -0.04 -0.05
C ASN A 123 17.11 0.12 0.22
N CYS A 124 17.94 -0.88 -0.11
CA CYS A 124 19.40 -0.90 0.08
C CYS A 124 20.15 -0.25 -1.08
N GLU A 125 19.62 -0.33 -2.31
CA GLU A 125 20.15 0.40 -3.49
C GLU A 125 19.87 1.91 -3.44
N GLY A 126 19.19 2.37 -2.38
CA GLY A 126 19.17 3.75 -1.96
C GLY A 126 17.90 4.49 -2.36
N ILE A 127 17.39 5.31 -1.43
CA ILE A 127 17.05 6.75 -1.44
C ILE A 127 16.67 7.45 -2.79
N GLN A 128 16.84 6.84 -3.96
CA GLN A 128 16.53 7.37 -5.30
C GLN A 128 15.51 6.56 -6.12
N CYS A 129 15.06 5.38 -5.67
CA CYS A 129 14.02 4.60 -6.38
C CYS A 129 12.71 4.57 -5.60
N SER A 130 11.95 5.67 -5.64
CA SER A 130 10.52 5.59 -5.33
C SER A 130 9.84 4.67 -6.36
N LEU A 131 8.77 3.96 -6.01
CA LEU A 131 8.02 3.14 -6.98
C LEU A 131 7.62 3.97 -8.22
N VAL A 132 7.31 5.25 -7.99
CA VAL A 132 7.09 6.29 -9.00
C VAL A 132 8.34 6.53 -9.85
N GLY A 133 9.53 6.63 -9.25
CA GLY A 133 10.82 6.73 -9.95
C GLY A 133 11.15 5.50 -10.79
N GLY A 134 10.75 4.30 -10.34
CA GLY A 134 10.81 3.08 -11.13
C GLY A 134 9.94 3.17 -12.39
N ILE A 135 8.67 3.57 -12.22
CA ILE A 135 7.72 3.75 -13.34
C ILE A 135 8.23 4.80 -14.33
N ARG A 136 8.75 5.94 -13.85
CA ARG A 136 9.37 6.99 -14.67
C ARG A 136 10.49 6.47 -15.57
N ARG A 137 11.37 5.64 -15.00
CA ARG A 137 12.49 5.07 -15.77
C ARG A 137 11.96 4.10 -16.82
N THR A 138 11.02 3.21 -16.48
CA THR A 138 10.46 2.25 -17.43
C THR A 138 9.74 2.94 -18.60
N GLN A 139 8.98 4.01 -18.34
CA GLN A 139 8.34 4.81 -19.39
C GLN A 139 9.35 5.41 -20.39
N HIS A 140 10.58 5.70 -19.96
CA HIS A 140 11.63 6.19 -20.85
C HIS A 140 12.26 5.09 -21.72
N PHE A 141 12.24 3.83 -21.26
CA PHE A 141 12.74 2.68 -22.02
C PHE A 141 11.70 2.07 -22.97
N ASP A 142 10.42 2.41 -22.80
CA ASP A 142 9.32 2.01 -23.68
C ASP A 142 9.07 2.98 -24.87
N MET A 143 9.95 4.00 -25.05
CA MET A 143 9.97 4.90 -26.22
C MET A 143 11.00 4.49 -27.28
#